data_AF-A0A0L8FN39-F1
#
_entry.id   AF-A0A0L8FN39-F1
#
_cell.length_a   1.000
_cell.length_b   1.000
_cell.length_c   1.000
_cell.angle_alpha   90.00
_cell.angle_beta   90.00
_cell.angle_gamma   90.00
#
_symmetry.space_group_name_H-M   'P 1'
#
loop_
_entity.id
_entity.type
_entity.pdbx_description
1 polymer ?
#
loop_
_entity_poly.entity_id
_entity_poly.type
_entity_poly.pdbx_seq_one_letter_code
_entity_poly.pdbx_strand_id
1 'polypeptide(L)'
;MMLFWQPWLLVLLIVLPFTLGQSSKKHNICQKQITCGACITAGEGCSWCSKEVFPHKRCDNMKSLIRLGCEGFIDNPDHSVTYVKNDTVKNANGNQEAIQIQPQKLRIKIRPNKPYKFKLVFRLAEDYPVDLYYLMDLSNSMADDKEKLASLGNLIAADMSKITKDFRLGFGSFVDKTVSPYISIVQKKMQTPCAKCTKAYGFKHQLTLDLNTSLFANKVYEAPVSGNLDSPEGGFDAIMQSIVCDDIGWRDVSRRMLVFSTDSDFHYAGDGKLGGIVIPNDGHCHLNKAGEYTLTDKQDYPSIGQLANKIQEMKVNVIFAVTSDQLEIYKSLSKFIEGSTAGRLDDDSSNIVSLIRKNYQV
;
A
#
# COMPACT_ATOMS: atom_id res chain seq x y z
N MET A 1 -15.47 -62.92 53.09
CA MET A 1 -14.97 -64.05 53.90
C MET A 1 -13.71 -64.56 53.24
N MET A 2 -12.61 -64.63 53.99
CA MET A 2 -11.25 -65.16 53.67
C MET A 2 -10.41 -64.33 52.67
N LEU A 3 -9.39 -63.55 53.08
CA LEU A 3 -8.06 -63.83 53.69
C LEU A 3 -7.11 -64.66 52.80
N PHE A 4 -5.89 -64.11 52.57
CA PHE A 4 -4.54 -64.71 52.63
C PHE A 4 -3.58 -63.84 51.76
N TRP A 5 -2.74 -62.99 52.37
CA TRP A 5 -1.33 -63.20 52.79
C TRP A 5 -0.25 -62.96 51.69
N GLN A 6 0.64 -62.00 51.99
CA GLN A 6 1.93 -61.58 51.39
C GLN A 6 2.94 -62.74 51.20
N PRO A 7 4.10 -62.64 50.47
CA PRO A 7 5.10 -61.55 50.55
C PRO A 7 6.04 -61.23 49.34
N TRP A 8 6.65 -60.03 49.40
CA TRP A 8 8.04 -59.64 49.05
C TRP A 8 8.61 -59.93 47.65
N LEU A 9 8.96 -58.86 46.91
CA LEU A 9 10.19 -58.81 46.11
C LEU A 9 10.60 -57.34 45.83
N LEU A 10 11.62 -56.90 46.56
CA LEU A 10 12.53 -55.81 46.23
C LEU A 10 13.30 -56.19 44.95
N VAL A 11 13.19 -55.40 43.86
CA VAL A 11 14.32 -54.96 43.03
C VAL A 11 13.88 -53.69 42.27
N LEU A 12 14.38 -52.53 42.70
CA LEU A 12 14.23 -51.25 42.02
C LEU A 12 15.43 -51.12 41.05
N LEU A 13 15.27 -51.59 39.81
CA LEU A 13 16.27 -51.44 38.75
C LEU A 13 16.20 -50.00 38.21
N ILE A 14 17.07 -49.15 38.74
CA ILE A 14 17.36 -47.82 38.18
C ILE A 14 18.09 -48.03 36.85
N VAL A 15 17.35 -47.93 35.75
CA VAL A 15 17.93 -47.82 34.40
C VAL A 15 18.36 -46.37 34.21
N LEU A 16 19.63 -46.08 34.51
CA LEU A 16 20.30 -44.86 34.06
C LEU A 16 20.40 -44.93 32.52
N PRO A 17 19.77 -44.03 31.75
CA PRO A 17 20.05 -43.96 30.33
C PRO A 17 21.45 -43.37 30.19
N PHE A 18 22.44 -44.25 29.94
CA PHE A 18 23.69 -43.85 29.32
C PHE A 18 23.32 -43.28 27.95
N THR A 19 23.10 -41.96 27.90
CA THR A 19 23.13 -41.23 26.65
C THR A 19 24.57 -41.29 26.17
N LEU A 20 24.89 -42.31 25.37
CA LEU A 20 25.98 -42.24 24.43
C LEU A 20 25.70 -41.02 23.56
N GLY A 21 26.27 -39.89 23.96
CA GLY A 21 26.39 -38.71 23.13
C GLY A 21 27.16 -39.14 21.89
N GLN A 22 26.43 -39.53 20.84
CA GLN A 22 26.97 -39.56 19.50
C GLN A 22 27.38 -38.11 19.20
N SER A 23 28.67 -37.85 19.36
CA SER A 23 29.33 -36.72 18.72
C SER A 23 29.07 -36.90 17.23
N SER A 24 28.02 -36.24 16.76
CA SER A 24 27.74 -36.10 15.34
C SER A 24 28.99 -35.47 14.75
N LYS A 25 29.79 -36.27 14.03
CA LYS A 25 30.83 -35.76 13.15
C LYS A 25 30.10 -34.85 12.16
N LYS A 26 29.96 -33.56 12.49
CA LYS A 26 29.52 -32.52 11.56
C LYS A 26 30.43 -32.66 10.37
N HIS A 27 29.88 -33.21 9.29
CA HIS A 27 30.61 -33.42 8.06
C HIS A 27 31.08 -32.03 7.62
N ASN A 28 32.37 -31.76 7.75
CA ASN A 28 32.88 -30.40 7.65
C ASN A 28 32.83 -29.95 6.19
N ILE A 29 31.74 -29.26 5.83
CA ILE A 29 31.47 -28.73 4.50
C ILE A 29 32.62 -27.88 3.95
N CYS A 30 33.43 -27.29 4.84
CA CYS A 30 34.62 -26.53 4.50
C CYS A 30 35.72 -27.43 3.91
N GLN A 31 36.01 -28.57 4.54
CA GLN A 31 37.15 -29.44 4.16
C GLN A 31 36.98 -30.14 2.79
N LYS A 32 35.78 -30.10 2.21
CA LYS A 32 35.51 -30.55 0.83
C LYS A 32 35.98 -29.56 -0.24
N GLN A 33 36.22 -28.30 0.12
CA GLN A 33 36.53 -27.24 -0.82
C GLN A 33 38.03 -27.16 -1.11
N ILE A 34 38.37 -26.97 -2.39
CA ILE A 34 39.75 -26.96 -2.89
C ILE A 34 40.24 -25.58 -3.33
N THR A 35 39.36 -24.58 -3.44
CA THR A 35 39.72 -23.19 -3.77
C THR A 35 39.26 -22.23 -2.67
N CYS A 36 39.94 -21.09 -2.54
CA CYS A 36 39.58 -20.05 -1.57
C CYS A 36 38.13 -19.57 -1.76
N GLY A 37 37.73 -19.26 -3.01
CA GLY A 37 36.36 -18.83 -3.30
C GLY A 37 35.30 -19.85 -2.87
N ALA A 38 35.47 -21.12 -3.25
CA ALA A 38 34.54 -22.19 -2.87
C ALA A 38 34.49 -22.39 -1.35
N CYS A 39 35.64 -22.26 -0.67
CA CYS A 39 35.75 -22.33 0.78
C CYS A 39 34.93 -21.25 1.49
N ILE A 40 35.10 -19.98 1.10
CA ILE A 40 34.39 -18.86 1.72
C ILE A 40 32.88 -18.94 1.46
N THR A 41 32.47 -19.49 0.30
CA THR A 41 31.05 -19.71 -0.02
C THR A 41 30.45 -20.94 0.65
N ALA A 42 31.24 -21.95 1.06
CA ALA A 42 30.69 -23.19 1.58
C ALA A 42 29.95 -23.04 2.91
N GLY A 43 30.29 -22.01 3.71
CA GLY A 43 29.54 -21.68 4.92
C GLY A 43 30.14 -20.51 5.71
N GLU A 44 29.31 -19.94 6.59
CA GLU A 44 29.69 -18.85 7.50
C GLU A 44 30.93 -19.16 8.34
N GLY A 45 31.07 -20.42 8.78
CA GLY A 45 32.17 -20.85 9.64
C GLY A 45 33.45 -21.28 8.92
N CYS A 46 33.50 -21.25 7.59
CA CYS A 46 34.67 -21.67 6.82
C CYS A 46 35.71 -20.55 6.72
N SER A 47 36.98 -20.88 6.70
CA SER A 47 38.08 -19.93 6.49
C SER A 47 39.14 -20.61 5.64
N TRP A 48 39.94 -19.82 4.93
CA TRP A 48 40.95 -20.34 4.01
C TRP A 48 42.36 -20.02 4.49
N CYS A 49 43.28 -20.98 4.37
CA CYS A 49 44.70 -20.80 4.66
C CYS A 49 45.49 -20.51 3.38
N SER A 50 46.02 -19.29 3.26
CA SER A 50 46.83 -18.81 2.13
C SER A 50 48.33 -19.01 2.31
N LYS A 51 48.79 -19.59 3.43
CA LYS A 51 50.21 -19.91 3.68
C LYS A 51 50.78 -20.80 2.59
N GLU A 52 51.93 -20.42 2.00
CA GLU A 52 52.54 -21.16 0.88
C GLU A 52 52.78 -22.63 1.23
N VAL A 53 53.51 -22.88 2.32
CA VAL A 53 53.78 -24.23 2.84
C VAL A 53 52.80 -24.55 3.97
N PHE A 54 51.76 -25.32 3.65
CA PHE A 54 50.76 -25.78 4.61
C PHE A 54 50.37 -27.24 4.34
N PRO A 55 50.78 -28.20 5.21
CA PRO A 55 50.60 -29.64 4.96
C PRO A 55 49.18 -30.15 5.27
N HIS A 56 48.26 -29.27 5.66
CA HIS A 56 46.89 -29.62 6.04
C HIS A 56 45.86 -29.08 5.03
N LYS A 57 44.58 -29.44 5.21
CA LYS A 57 43.49 -28.92 4.37
C LYS A 57 43.36 -27.41 4.54
N ARG A 58 43.44 -26.68 3.42
CA ARG A 58 43.41 -25.21 3.42
C ARG A 58 42.07 -24.61 3.83
N CYS A 59 40.96 -25.32 3.63
CA CYS A 59 39.63 -24.86 4.04
C CYS A 59 39.15 -25.57 5.30
N ASP A 60 39.01 -24.83 6.39
CA ASP A 60 38.46 -25.31 7.66
C ASP A 60 37.96 -24.13 8.50
N ASN A 61 37.39 -24.37 9.66
CA ASN A 61 37.06 -23.31 10.60
C ASN A 61 38.33 -22.60 11.11
N MET A 62 38.20 -21.30 11.37
CA MET A 62 39.30 -20.42 11.79
C MET A 62 40.12 -20.99 12.95
N LYS A 63 39.46 -21.52 13.99
CA LYS A 63 40.13 -22.09 15.18
C LYS A 63 41.00 -23.32 14.83
N SER A 64 40.51 -24.18 13.93
CA SER A 64 41.26 -25.34 13.44
C SER A 64 42.50 -24.92 12.67
N LEU A 65 42.38 -23.94 11.77
CA LEU A 65 43.50 -23.44 10.98
C LEU A 65 44.59 -22.78 11.84
N ILE A 66 44.21 -22.04 12.88
CA ILE A 66 45.17 -21.47 13.85
C ILE A 66 45.94 -22.60 14.55
N ARG A 67 45.25 -23.61 15.08
CA ARG A 67 45.87 -24.77 15.74
C ARG A 67 46.81 -25.55 14.82
N LEU A 68 46.52 -25.59 13.52
CA LEU A 68 47.33 -26.24 12.51
C LEU A 68 48.50 -25.37 11.99
N GLY A 69 48.71 -24.18 12.56
CA GLY A 69 49.87 -23.32 12.26
C GLY A 69 49.69 -22.38 11.07
N CYS A 70 48.46 -22.02 10.72
CA CYS A 70 48.15 -21.02 9.69
C CYS A 70 47.93 -19.59 10.23
N GLU A 71 48.35 -19.30 11.45
CA GLU A 71 48.22 -17.95 12.03
C GLU A 71 48.88 -16.88 11.13
N GLY A 72 48.20 -15.75 10.93
CA GLY A 72 48.63 -14.65 10.05
C GLY A 72 48.34 -14.84 8.55
N PHE A 73 47.93 -16.03 8.11
CA PHE A 73 47.64 -16.35 6.70
C PHE A 73 46.21 -16.86 6.50
N ILE A 74 45.27 -16.41 7.34
CA ILE A 74 43.87 -16.84 7.27
C ILE A 74 43.04 -15.79 6.54
N ASP A 75 42.50 -16.16 5.38
CA ASP A 75 41.46 -15.41 4.70
C ASP A 75 40.11 -15.77 5.30
N ASN A 76 39.53 -14.82 6.01
CA ASN A 76 38.20 -14.93 6.61
C ASN A 76 37.44 -13.61 6.46
N PRO A 77 37.06 -13.22 5.24
CA PRO A 77 36.35 -11.96 5.02
C PRO A 77 35.03 -11.96 5.80
N ASP A 78 34.79 -10.88 6.53
CA ASP A 78 33.51 -10.61 7.18
C ASP A 78 32.77 -9.48 6.45
N HIS A 79 31.53 -9.22 6.87
CA HIS A 79 30.75 -8.10 6.39
C HIS A 79 31.47 -6.77 6.64
N SER A 80 31.38 -5.84 5.70
CA SER A 80 31.76 -4.45 5.91
C SER A 80 30.61 -3.54 5.54
N VAL A 81 30.21 -2.65 6.45
CA VAL A 81 29.18 -1.64 6.20
C VAL A 81 29.80 -0.25 6.18
N THR A 82 29.35 0.59 5.25
CA THR A 82 29.67 2.01 5.21
C THR A 82 28.37 2.80 5.13
N TYR A 83 28.16 3.69 6.08
CA TYR A 83 27.04 4.61 6.12
C TYR A 83 27.37 5.81 5.23
N VAL A 84 26.80 5.85 4.02
CA VAL A 84 27.08 6.91 3.04
C VAL A 84 26.22 8.15 3.33
N LYS A 85 24.97 7.94 3.75
CA LYS A 85 24.07 8.99 4.25
C LYS A 85 23.28 8.43 5.42
N ASN A 86 23.43 9.04 6.60
CA ASN A 86 22.89 8.55 7.87
C ASN A 86 22.45 9.70 8.77
N ASP A 87 21.76 10.66 8.18
CA ASP A 87 21.22 11.81 8.91
C ASP A 87 20.16 11.32 9.90
N THR A 88 20.11 11.94 11.09
CA THR A 88 19.10 11.60 12.09
C THR A 88 17.72 12.01 11.63
N VAL A 89 16.70 11.24 12.02
CA VAL A 89 15.31 11.61 11.77
C VAL A 89 15.00 12.99 12.35
N LYS A 90 14.37 13.86 11.55
CA LYS A 90 14.05 15.25 11.94
C LYS A 90 12.71 15.70 11.35
N ASN A 91 12.04 16.63 12.01
CA ASN A 91 10.81 17.24 11.50
C ASN A 91 11.13 18.21 10.35
N ALA A 92 10.12 18.55 9.55
CA ALA A 92 10.23 19.65 8.61
C ALA A 92 10.41 20.98 9.37
N ASN A 93 11.20 21.90 8.83
CA ASN A 93 11.35 23.24 9.40
C ASN A 93 11.53 24.27 8.28
N GLY A 94 10.47 25.04 8.01
CA GLY A 94 10.44 26.02 6.92
C GLY A 94 10.74 25.35 5.57
N ASN A 95 11.87 25.71 4.95
CA ASN A 95 12.31 25.19 3.66
C ASN A 95 13.05 23.84 3.73
N GLN A 96 13.28 23.27 4.92
CA GLN A 96 13.94 21.97 5.05
C GLN A 96 12.93 20.83 5.15
N GLU A 97 13.05 19.87 4.24
CA GLU A 97 12.28 18.63 4.25
C GLU A 97 12.55 17.79 5.51
N ALA A 98 11.52 17.07 5.95
CA ALA A 98 11.64 16.12 7.04
C ALA A 98 12.48 14.91 6.63
N ILE A 99 13.23 14.37 7.59
CA ILE A 99 13.94 13.09 7.41
C ILE A 99 13.21 12.05 8.25
N GLN A 100 12.57 11.09 7.57
CA GLN A 100 11.73 10.08 8.22
C GLN A 100 12.40 8.70 8.29
N ILE A 101 13.42 8.43 7.46
CA ILE A 101 14.13 7.15 7.40
C ILE A 101 15.61 7.37 7.69
N GLN A 102 16.19 6.52 8.52
CA GLN A 102 17.63 6.48 8.81
C GLN A 102 18.11 5.01 8.85
N PRO A 103 19.22 4.65 8.19
CA PRO A 103 20.04 5.45 7.28
C PRO A 103 19.38 5.63 5.90
N GLN A 104 19.75 6.69 5.18
CA GLN A 104 19.23 6.97 3.83
C GLN A 104 20.04 6.27 2.74
N LYS A 105 21.33 5.99 2.99
CA LYS A 105 22.20 5.31 2.02
C LYS A 105 23.26 4.46 2.72
N LEU A 106 23.25 3.17 2.41
CA LEU A 106 24.21 2.19 2.89
C LEU A 106 25.02 1.61 1.72
N ARG A 107 26.30 1.34 1.96
CA ARG A 107 27.12 0.48 1.11
C ARG A 107 27.55 -0.72 1.94
N ILE A 108 27.10 -1.91 1.58
CA ILE A 108 27.36 -3.14 2.33
C ILE A 108 28.14 -4.11 1.44
N LYS A 109 29.28 -4.60 1.91
CA LYS A 109 29.93 -5.79 1.35
C LYS A 109 29.55 -6.97 2.23
N ILE A 110 28.87 -7.95 1.64
CA ILE A 110 28.30 -9.09 2.37
C ILE A 110 29.08 -10.34 2.01
N ARG A 111 29.43 -11.12 3.03
CA ARG A 111 29.98 -12.45 2.84
C ARG A 111 28.89 -13.42 2.37
N PRO A 112 29.12 -14.22 1.31
CA PRO A 112 28.15 -15.21 0.86
C PRO A 112 27.70 -16.15 1.98
N ASN A 113 26.41 -16.48 1.98
CA ASN A 113 25.78 -17.40 2.95
C ASN A 113 25.86 -16.99 4.42
N LYS A 114 26.21 -15.72 4.70
CA LYS A 114 26.14 -15.12 6.03
C LYS A 114 25.17 -13.92 5.99
N PRO A 115 24.01 -13.97 6.68
CA PRO A 115 23.06 -12.86 6.65
C PRO A 115 23.58 -11.67 7.46
N TYR A 116 23.45 -10.46 6.91
CA TYR A 116 23.78 -9.21 7.61
C TYR A 116 22.50 -8.47 8.01
N LYS A 117 22.37 -8.17 9.31
CA LYS A 117 21.26 -7.37 9.85
C LYS A 117 21.73 -5.94 10.09
N PHE A 118 20.96 -4.96 9.64
CA PHE A 118 21.18 -3.55 9.96
C PHE A 118 19.91 -2.95 10.57
N LYS A 119 20.09 -1.86 11.30
CA LYS A 119 18.98 -1.14 11.93
C LYS A 119 18.44 -0.09 10.97
N LEU A 120 17.15 -0.19 10.64
CA LEU A 120 16.38 0.86 9.97
C LEU A 120 15.52 1.56 11.03
N VAL A 121 15.59 2.88 11.08
CA VAL A 121 14.76 3.72 11.94
C VAL A 121 13.79 4.47 11.06
N PHE A 122 12.50 4.35 11.37
CA PHE A 122 11.43 5.10 10.74
C PHE A 122 10.72 5.95 11.80
N ARG A 123 10.43 7.22 11.46
CA ARG A 123 9.64 8.12 12.28
C ARG A 123 8.80 9.02 11.38
N LEU A 124 7.50 9.06 11.63
CA LEU A 124 6.60 10.01 10.98
C LEU A 124 7.01 11.44 11.39
N ALA A 125 7.10 12.33 10.40
CA ALA A 125 7.36 13.73 10.66
C ALA A 125 6.09 14.40 11.20
N GLU A 126 6.25 15.24 12.21
CA GLU A 126 5.18 16.14 12.62
C GLU A 126 4.91 17.17 11.51
N ASP A 127 3.64 17.55 11.35
CA ASP A 127 3.20 18.56 10.39
C ASP A 127 3.57 18.23 8.93
N TYR A 128 3.52 16.96 8.55
CA TYR A 128 3.79 16.54 7.17
C TYR A 128 2.63 16.96 6.25
N PRO A 129 2.89 17.54 5.06
CA PRO A 129 1.82 18.04 4.21
C PRO A 129 0.85 16.95 3.75
N VAL A 130 -0.44 17.28 3.69
CA VAL A 130 -1.50 16.36 3.28
C VAL A 130 -2.27 16.93 2.10
N ASP A 131 -2.44 16.11 1.07
CA ASP A 131 -3.34 16.37 -0.03
C ASP A 131 -4.49 15.36 0.06
N LEU A 132 -5.71 15.87 0.15
CA LEU A 132 -6.91 15.04 0.17
C LEU A 132 -7.79 15.37 -1.03
N TYR A 133 -7.98 14.38 -1.91
CA TYR A 133 -8.88 14.49 -3.04
C TYR A 133 -10.16 13.71 -2.75
N TYR A 134 -11.29 14.39 -2.68
CA TYR A 134 -12.59 13.76 -2.44
C TYR A 134 -13.25 13.43 -3.78
N LEU A 135 -13.51 12.15 -4.00
CA LEU A 135 -14.12 11.61 -5.19
C LEU A 135 -15.51 11.06 -4.85
N MET A 136 -16.54 11.76 -5.31
CA MET A 136 -17.92 11.51 -4.92
C MET A 136 -18.75 10.94 -6.06
N ASP A 137 -19.51 9.90 -5.76
CA ASP A 137 -20.61 9.44 -6.59
C ASP A 137 -21.76 10.47 -6.57
N LEU A 138 -22.16 10.92 -7.76
CA LEU A 138 -23.29 11.83 -7.96
C LEU A 138 -24.41 11.17 -8.79
N SER A 139 -24.53 9.85 -8.71
CA SER A 139 -25.74 9.12 -9.07
C SER A 139 -26.95 9.64 -8.26
N ASN A 140 -28.16 9.29 -8.69
CA ASN A 140 -29.38 9.86 -8.11
C ASN A 140 -29.62 9.38 -6.67
N SER A 141 -29.07 8.22 -6.28
CA SER A 141 -29.20 7.70 -4.93
C SER A 141 -28.40 8.51 -3.90
N MET A 142 -27.28 9.12 -4.32
CA MET A 142 -26.41 9.97 -3.49
C MET A 142 -26.92 11.41 -3.30
N ALA A 143 -28.17 11.71 -3.69
CA ALA A 143 -28.71 13.07 -3.72
C ALA A 143 -28.81 13.72 -2.33
N ASP A 144 -29.20 12.95 -1.30
CA ASP A 144 -29.30 13.45 0.06
C ASP A 144 -27.94 13.50 0.77
N ASP A 145 -27.01 12.61 0.42
CA ASP A 145 -25.63 12.64 0.90
C ASP A 145 -24.86 13.89 0.45
N LYS A 146 -25.14 14.39 -0.76
CA LYS A 146 -24.53 15.63 -1.29
C LYS A 146 -24.68 16.83 -0.35
N GLU A 147 -25.87 17.04 0.22
CA GLU A 147 -26.11 18.18 1.12
C GLU A 147 -25.28 18.06 2.40
N LYS A 148 -25.19 16.85 2.95
CA LYS A 148 -24.42 16.54 4.16
C LYS A 148 -22.92 16.69 3.89
N LEU A 149 -22.45 16.21 2.75
CA LEU A 149 -21.05 16.26 2.33
C LEU A 149 -20.55 17.69 2.04
N ALA A 150 -21.41 18.59 1.57
CA ALA A 150 -21.04 20.00 1.45
C ALA A 150 -20.70 20.62 2.82
N SER A 151 -21.46 20.29 3.86
CA SER A 151 -21.21 20.77 5.23
C SER A 151 -19.95 20.15 5.87
N LEU A 152 -19.66 18.91 5.48
CA LEU A 152 -18.52 18.12 5.95
C LEU A 152 -17.16 18.69 5.52
N GLY A 153 -17.06 19.32 4.35
CA GLY A 153 -15.78 19.90 3.89
C GLY A 153 -15.14 20.84 4.92
N ASN A 154 -15.96 21.63 5.60
CA ASN A 154 -15.52 22.51 6.68
C ASN A 154 -15.05 21.73 7.91
N LEU A 155 -15.69 20.61 8.24
CA LEU A 155 -15.30 19.74 9.35
C LEU A 155 -13.99 19.01 9.04
N ILE A 156 -13.82 18.48 7.82
CA ILE A 156 -12.55 17.87 7.37
C ILE A 156 -11.43 18.88 7.50
N ALA A 157 -11.62 20.09 6.99
CA ALA A 157 -10.62 21.16 7.08
C ALA A 157 -10.27 21.50 8.54
N ALA A 158 -11.28 21.69 9.39
CA ALA A 158 -11.10 22.02 10.80
C ALA A 158 -10.36 20.90 11.55
N ASP A 159 -10.67 19.64 11.28
CA ASP A 159 -10.03 18.51 11.95
C ASP A 159 -8.64 18.19 11.41
N MET A 160 -8.42 18.36 10.12
CA MET A 160 -7.09 18.22 9.51
C MET A 160 -6.15 19.35 9.92
N SER A 161 -6.67 20.57 10.19
CA SER A 161 -5.87 21.68 10.73
C SER A 161 -5.25 21.39 12.11
N LYS A 162 -5.82 20.44 12.86
CA LYS A 162 -5.28 19.96 14.15
C LYS A 162 -4.11 18.98 13.97
N ILE A 163 -3.93 18.45 12.76
CA ILE A 163 -2.96 17.40 12.42
C ILE A 163 -1.80 17.99 11.61
N THR A 164 -2.11 18.80 10.60
CA THR A 164 -1.14 19.53 9.80
C THR A 164 -1.63 20.92 9.46
N LYS A 165 -0.70 21.87 9.36
CA LYS A 165 -0.91 23.24 8.90
C LYS A 165 -0.93 23.34 7.37
N ASP A 166 -0.46 22.32 6.67
CA ASP A 166 -0.31 22.30 5.22
C ASP A 166 -1.23 21.25 4.57
N PHE A 167 -2.53 21.54 4.63
CA PHE A 167 -3.61 20.70 4.14
C PHE A 167 -4.25 21.29 2.88
N ARG A 168 -4.33 20.49 1.80
CA ARG A 168 -5.07 20.84 0.58
C ARG A 168 -6.24 19.90 0.37
N LEU A 169 -7.36 20.45 -0.08
CA LEU A 169 -8.58 19.72 -0.36
C LEU A 169 -9.02 19.94 -1.81
N GLY A 170 -9.27 18.84 -2.52
CA GLY A 170 -9.75 18.83 -3.90
C GLY A 170 -11.05 18.04 -4.03
N PHE A 171 -11.72 18.18 -5.17
CA PHE A 171 -13.02 17.55 -5.41
C PHE A 171 -13.17 17.11 -6.87
N GLY A 172 -13.74 15.92 -7.05
CA GLY A 172 -14.27 15.44 -8.31
C GLY A 172 -15.48 14.55 -8.10
N SER A 173 -16.20 14.31 -9.18
CA SER A 173 -17.39 13.46 -9.16
C SER A 173 -17.46 12.51 -10.33
N PHE A 174 -18.25 11.46 -10.17
CA PHE A 174 -18.49 10.46 -11.19
C PHE A 174 -19.93 9.95 -11.15
N VAL A 175 -20.34 9.31 -12.24
CA VAL A 175 -21.58 8.54 -12.35
C VAL A 175 -21.22 7.25 -13.07
N ASP A 176 -21.41 7.19 -14.39
CA ASP A 176 -21.04 6.05 -15.19
C ASP A 176 -20.86 6.42 -16.68
N LYS A 177 -20.45 5.43 -17.48
CA LYS A 177 -20.26 5.57 -18.92
C LYS A 177 -21.55 6.00 -19.61
N THR A 178 -21.43 6.95 -20.53
CA THR A 178 -22.58 7.58 -21.19
C THR A 178 -23.06 6.80 -22.43
N VAL A 179 -23.03 5.47 -22.38
CA VAL A 179 -23.47 4.58 -23.47
C VAL A 179 -24.54 3.61 -22.96
N SER A 180 -25.37 3.08 -23.86
CA SER A 180 -26.28 1.98 -23.53
C SER A 180 -25.46 0.71 -23.28
N PRO A 181 -25.80 -0.16 -22.30
CA PRO A 181 -27.02 -0.17 -21.50
C PRO A 181 -26.99 0.64 -20.21
N TYR A 182 -25.84 1.24 -19.82
CA TYR A 182 -25.69 1.99 -18.57
C TYR A 182 -26.62 3.20 -18.51
N ILE A 183 -26.84 3.87 -19.64
CA ILE A 183 -27.80 4.99 -19.74
C ILE A 183 -28.96 4.70 -20.69
N SER A 184 -30.06 5.42 -20.49
CA SER A 184 -31.21 5.37 -21.40
C SER A 184 -30.95 6.14 -22.69
N ILE A 185 -31.16 5.51 -23.84
CA ILE A 185 -31.10 6.16 -25.17
C ILE A 185 -32.36 6.95 -25.53
N VAL A 186 -33.37 6.95 -24.66
CA VAL A 186 -34.59 7.75 -24.89
C VAL A 186 -34.23 9.22 -24.74
N GLN A 187 -34.41 10.02 -25.79
CA GLN A 187 -33.93 11.40 -25.87
C GLN A 187 -34.30 12.26 -24.65
N LYS A 188 -35.51 12.12 -24.10
CA LYS A 188 -35.93 12.82 -22.88
C LYS A 188 -35.09 12.40 -21.65
N LYS A 189 -34.83 11.10 -21.50
CA LYS A 189 -34.04 10.55 -20.39
C LYS A 189 -32.53 10.80 -20.56
N MET A 190 -32.03 10.92 -21.79
CA MET A 190 -30.64 11.33 -22.05
C MET A 190 -30.37 12.77 -21.61
N GLN A 191 -31.35 13.66 -21.79
CA GLN A 191 -31.21 15.07 -21.38
C GLN A 191 -31.47 15.25 -19.88
N THR A 192 -32.35 14.43 -19.31
CA THR A 192 -32.76 14.53 -17.91
C THR A 192 -33.13 13.14 -17.38
N PRO A 193 -32.16 12.39 -16.82
CA PRO A 193 -32.37 10.99 -16.40
C PRO A 193 -33.29 10.87 -15.18
N CYS A 194 -33.28 11.88 -14.30
CA CYS A 194 -34.11 11.98 -13.10
C CYS A 194 -34.59 13.43 -12.86
N ALA A 195 -35.54 13.61 -11.94
CA ALA A 195 -36.10 14.93 -11.66
C ALA A 195 -35.03 15.88 -11.11
N LYS A 196 -34.79 17.01 -11.79
CA LYS A 196 -33.75 18.01 -11.46
C LYS A 196 -32.29 17.52 -11.59
N CYS A 197 -32.05 16.51 -12.43
CA CYS A 197 -30.71 15.99 -12.66
C CYS A 197 -30.06 16.52 -13.95
N THR A 198 -28.73 16.50 -13.99
CA THR A 198 -27.96 16.72 -15.22
C THR A 198 -27.90 15.45 -16.08
N LYS A 199 -27.38 15.58 -17.31
CA LYS A 199 -27.00 14.44 -18.15
C LYS A 199 -25.93 13.59 -17.46
N ALA A 200 -26.02 12.29 -17.68
CA ALA A 200 -24.97 11.34 -17.30
C ALA A 200 -23.59 11.76 -17.86
N TYR A 201 -22.56 11.46 -17.08
CA TYR A 201 -21.16 11.70 -17.40
C TYR A 201 -20.31 10.66 -16.66
N GLY A 202 -19.13 10.32 -17.21
CA GLY A 202 -18.21 9.39 -16.57
C GLY A 202 -17.54 10.00 -15.33
N PHE A 203 -16.56 10.87 -15.55
CA PHE A 203 -15.82 11.55 -14.48
C PHE A 203 -15.65 13.05 -14.78
N LYS A 204 -15.72 13.87 -13.73
CA LYS A 204 -15.45 15.31 -13.76
C LYS A 204 -14.55 15.72 -12.59
N HIS A 205 -13.39 16.28 -12.93
CA HIS A 205 -12.58 17.06 -12.02
C HIS A 205 -13.20 18.45 -11.83
N GLN A 206 -13.46 18.84 -10.56
CA GLN A 206 -14.22 20.06 -10.27
C GLN A 206 -13.44 21.07 -9.42
N LEU A 207 -12.50 20.61 -8.60
CA LEU A 207 -11.65 21.45 -7.78
C LEU A 207 -10.25 20.83 -7.66
N THR A 208 -9.26 21.51 -8.22
CA THR A 208 -7.83 21.25 -7.98
C THR A 208 -7.53 21.34 -6.49
N LEU A 209 -6.58 20.54 -6.00
CA LEU A 209 -6.14 20.56 -4.61
C LEU A 209 -5.73 21.98 -4.16
N ASP A 210 -6.53 22.57 -3.28
CA ASP A 210 -6.38 23.97 -2.85
C ASP A 210 -6.32 24.10 -1.32
N LEU A 211 -5.64 25.13 -0.82
CA LEU A 211 -5.54 25.45 0.61
C LEU A 211 -6.84 26.07 1.15
N ASN A 212 -7.61 26.74 0.29
CA ASN A 212 -8.89 27.32 0.63
C ASN A 212 -9.98 26.26 0.61
N THR A 213 -10.10 25.57 1.73
CA THR A 213 -11.08 24.49 1.92
C THR A 213 -12.53 24.96 1.83
N SER A 214 -12.82 26.26 1.95
CA SER A 214 -14.18 26.79 1.74
C SER A 214 -14.64 26.68 0.28
N LEU A 215 -13.71 26.62 -0.69
CA LEU A 215 -14.04 26.38 -2.10
C LEU A 215 -14.66 25.00 -2.31
N PHE A 216 -14.26 24.02 -1.50
CA PHE A 216 -14.79 22.66 -1.57
C PHE A 216 -16.31 22.64 -1.37
N ALA A 217 -16.81 23.22 -0.27
CA ALA A 217 -18.24 23.22 0.06
C ALA A 217 -19.07 23.85 -1.07
N ASN A 218 -18.58 24.95 -1.65
CA ASN A 218 -19.23 25.60 -2.79
C ASN A 218 -19.24 24.69 -4.02
N LYS A 219 -18.12 24.04 -4.34
CA LYS A 219 -18.01 23.14 -5.50
C LYS A 219 -18.85 21.88 -5.37
N VAL A 220 -18.95 21.31 -4.16
CA VAL A 220 -19.87 20.20 -3.88
C VAL A 220 -21.32 20.67 -4.07
N TYR A 221 -21.70 21.82 -3.52
CA TYR A 221 -23.07 22.34 -3.66
C TYR A 221 -23.45 22.60 -5.13
N GLU A 222 -22.53 23.18 -5.91
CA GLU A 222 -22.72 23.47 -7.34
C GLU A 222 -22.80 22.20 -8.22
N ALA A 223 -22.22 21.08 -7.78
CA ALA A 223 -22.14 19.85 -8.58
C ALA A 223 -23.52 19.21 -8.77
N PRO A 224 -24.10 19.16 -9.99
CA PRO A 224 -25.44 18.62 -10.17
C PRO A 224 -25.43 17.08 -10.01
N VAL A 225 -26.47 16.56 -9.35
CA VAL A 225 -26.77 15.13 -9.32
C VAL A 225 -27.19 14.67 -10.72
N SER A 226 -26.90 13.42 -11.05
CA SER A 226 -27.16 12.78 -12.32
C SER A 226 -27.86 11.43 -12.11
N GLY A 227 -28.03 10.63 -13.16
CA GLY A 227 -28.47 9.24 -13.03
C GLY A 227 -28.19 8.40 -14.27
N ASN A 228 -28.08 7.10 -14.04
CA ASN A 228 -27.90 5.98 -14.95
C ASN A 228 -29.06 4.96 -14.75
N LEU A 229 -28.99 3.78 -15.38
CA LEU A 229 -30.04 2.76 -15.36
C LEU A 229 -29.72 1.58 -14.45
N ASP A 230 -28.48 1.15 -14.43
CA ASP A 230 -27.99 0.05 -13.61
C ASP A 230 -27.43 0.54 -12.28
N SER A 231 -27.14 -0.43 -11.40
CA SER A 231 -26.69 -0.14 -10.04
C SER A 231 -25.18 0.12 -9.96
N PRO A 232 -24.30 -0.73 -10.52
CA PRO A 232 -22.86 -0.51 -10.40
C PRO A 232 -22.45 0.79 -11.11
N GLU A 233 -21.52 1.52 -10.50
CA GLU A 233 -21.12 2.83 -11.01
C GLU A 233 -19.72 2.82 -11.63
N GLY A 234 -19.42 3.83 -12.44
CA GLY A 234 -18.15 4.00 -13.16
C GLY A 234 -17.00 4.56 -12.34
N GLY A 235 -17.02 4.36 -11.02
CA GLY A 235 -16.06 4.97 -10.09
C GLY A 235 -14.59 4.60 -10.33
N PHE A 236 -14.33 3.45 -10.96
CA PHE A 236 -12.97 3.01 -11.28
C PHE A 236 -12.29 3.87 -12.35
N ASP A 237 -13.03 4.35 -13.37
CA ASP A 237 -12.50 5.33 -14.33
C ASP A 237 -12.10 6.61 -13.61
N ALA A 238 -12.91 7.03 -12.65
CA ALA A 238 -12.70 8.25 -11.88
C ALA A 238 -11.48 8.15 -10.94
N ILE A 239 -11.27 7.00 -10.28
CA ILE A 239 -10.05 6.73 -9.50
C ILE A 239 -8.82 6.79 -10.41
N MET A 240 -8.87 6.16 -11.59
CA MET A 240 -7.74 6.20 -12.52
C MET A 240 -7.39 7.63 -12.91
N GLN A 241 -8.37 8.39 -13.41
CA GLN A 241 -8.14 9.77 -13.88
C GLN A 241 -7.71 10.71 -12.75
N SER A 242 -8.26 10.57 -11.54
CA SER A 242 -7.86 11.40 -10.39
C SER A 242 -6.46 11.12 -9.85
N ILE A 243 -5.83 10.02 -10.25
CA ILE A 243 -4.48 9.65 -9.83
C ILE A 243 -3.44 9.97 -10.90
N VAL A 244 -3.77 9.75 -12.19
CA VAL A 244 -2.80 9.89 -13.29
C VAL A 244 -2.75 11.29 -13.92
N CYS A 245 -3.71 12.17 -13.60
CA CYS A 245 -3.76 13.52 -14.16
C CYS A 245 -3.08 14.55 -13.28
N ASP A 246 -2.20 15.36 -13.89
CA ASP A 246 -1.50 16.46 -13.22
C ASP A 246 -2.46 17.59 -12.81
N ASP A 247 -3.57 17.78 -13.53
CA ASP A 247 -4.59 18.81 -13.26
C ASP A 247 -5.19 18.72 -11.85
N ILE A 248 -5.11 17.53 -11.23
CA ILE A 248 -5.57 17.29 -9.86
C ILE A 248 -4.72 18.08 -8.85
N GLY A 249 -3.43 18.28 -9.13
CA GLY A 249 -2.53 19.11 -8.33
C GLY A 249 -1.83 18.39 -7.17
N TRP A 250 -1.59 17.08 -7.28
CA TRP A 250 -0.85 16.32 -6.27
C TRP A 250 0.57 16.87 -6.09
N ARG A 251 1.02 17.11 -4.86
CA ARG A 251 2.40 17.52 -4.61
C ARG A 251 3.38 16.34 -4.66
N ASP A 252 4.62 16.62 -5.03
CA ASP A 252 5.71 15.62 -5.01
C ASP A 252 6.00 15.08 -3.60
N VAL A 253 5.90 15.97 -2.60
CA VAL A 253 6.20 15.68 -1.19
C VAL A 253 4.96 15.99 -0.35
N SER A 254 4.01 15.07 -0.35
CA SER A 254 2.83 15.10 0.52
C SER A 254 2.34 13.68 0.78
N ARG A 255 1.51 13.54 1.81
CA ARG A 255 0.68 12.34 1.97
C ARG A 255 -0.55 12.52 1.10
N ARG A 256 -0.60 11.76 0.02
CA ARG A 256 -1.70 11.76 -0.96
C ARG A 256 -2.80 10.83 -0.47
N MET A 257 -4.01 11.34 -0.31
CA MET A 257 -5.17 10.61 0.17
C MET A 257 -6.34 10.83 -0.79
N LEU A 258 -6.88 9.75 -1.34
CA LEU A 258 -8.09 9.78 -2.16
C LEU A 258 -9.24 9.19 -1.36
N VAL A 259 -10.28 9.96 -1.12
CA VAL A 259 -11.51 9.48 -0.49
C VAL A 259 -12.51 9.16 -1.59
N PHE A 260 -12.89 7.90 -1.72
CA PHE A 260 -13.88 7.44 -2.69
C PHE A 260 -15.20 7.18 -1.96
N SER A 261 -16.26 7.90 -2.33
CA SER A 261 -17.56 7.80 -1.66
C SER A 261 -18.66 7.40 -2.64
N THR A 262 -19.39 6.33 -2.30
CA THR A 262 -20.52 5.79 -3.06
C THR A 262 -21.40 4.92 -2.16
N ASP A 263 -22.64 4.73 -2.55
CA ASP A 263 -23.61 3.82 -1.95
C ASP A 263 -23.83 2.54 -2.78
N SER A 264 -23.02 2.33 -3.83
CA SER A 264 -23.20 1.24 -4.78
C SER A 264 -21.92 0.43 -5.10
N ASP A 265 -22.13 -0.65 -5.84
CA ASP A 265 -21.10 -1.49 -6.45
C ASP A 265 -20.32 -0.71 -7.54
N PHE A 266 -19.29 -1.33 -8.11
CA PHE A 266 -18.43 -0.74 -9.13
C PHE A 266 -18.33 -1.60 -10.38
N HIS A 267 -18.25 -0.95 -11.54
CA HIS A 267 -17.84 -1.57 -12.78
C HIS A 267 -16.31 -1.74 -12.87
N TYR A 268 -15.88 -2.82 -13.52
CA TYR A 268 -14.46 -3.13 -13.74
C TYR A 268 -14.21 -3.67 -15.16
N ALA A 269 -12.93 -3.78 -15.54
CA ALA A 269 -12.54 -4.23 -16.87
C ALA A 269 -13.28 -5.49 -17.34
N GLY A 270 -13.86 -5.44 -18.52
CA GLY A 270 -14.73 -6.44 -19.12
C GLY A 270 -16.19 -5.99 -19.19
N ASP A 271 -16.65 -5.19 -18.22
CA ASP A 271 -18.04 -4.77 -18.15
C ASP A 271 -18.42 -3.83 -19.31
N GLY A 272 -17.48 -2.99 -19.76
CA GLY A 272 -17.65 -2.06 -20.90
C GLY A 272 -18.07 -2.74 -22.19
N LYS A 273 -17.82 -4.05 -22.32
CA LYS A 273 -18.21 -4.85 -23.47
C LYS A 273 -19.72 -4.82 -23.72
N LEU A 274 -20.54 -4.72 -22.67
CA LEU A 274 -21.99 -4.61 -22.81
C LEU A 274 -22.40 -3.33 -23.56
N GLY A 275 -21.65 -2.25 -23.37
CA GLY A 275 -21.84 -0.99 -24.11
C GLY A 275 -21.04 -0.88 -25.41
N GLY A 276 -20.47 -1.98 -25.90
CA GLY A 276 -19.68 -2.00 -27.13
C GLY A 276 -18.26 -1.45 -26.97
N ILE A 277 -17.81 -1.21 -25.74
CA ILE A 277 -16.49 -0.67 -25.44
C ILE A 277 -15.53 -1.84 -25.22
N VAL A 278 -14.57 -1.99 -26.12
CA VAL A 278 -13.66 -3.16 -26.16
C VAL A 278 -12.18 -2.77 -26.09
N ILE A 279 -11.88 -1.48 -26.08
CA ILE A 279 -10.50 -0.98 -25.97
C ILE A 279 -10.18 -0.92 -24.47
N PRO A 280 -9.14 -1.63 -23.99
CA PRO A 280 -8.77 -1.57 -22.58
C PRO A 280 -8.38 -0.15 -22.15
N ASN A 281 -8.60 0.17 -20.87
CA ASN A 281 -8.08 1.40 -20.26
C ASN A 281 -6.54 1.46 -20.41
N ASP A 282 -5.99 2.60 -20.83
CA ASP A 282 -4.54 2.73 -21.06
C ASP A 282 -3.75 3.22 -19.84
N GLY A 283 -4.43 3.61 -18.75
CA GLY A 283 -3.80 4.13 -17.54
C GLY A 283 -3.16 5.52 -17.68
N HIS A 284 -3.56 6.32 -18.67
CA HIS A 284 -3.09 7.69 -18.89
C HIS A 284 -4.19 8.73 -18.62
N CYS A 285 -3.79 9.99 -18.54
CA CYS A 285 -4.70 11.12 -18.34
C CYS A 285 -5.41 11.52 -19.64
N HIS A 286 -6.73 11.70 -19.58
CA HIS A 286 -7.57 12.08 -20.70
C HIS A 286 -8.64 13.11 -20.32
N LEU A 287 -8.29 14.07 -19.46
CA LEU A 287 -9.15 15.20 -19.12
C LEU A 287 -9.10 16.28 -20.18
N ASN A 288 -10.26 16.87 -20.48
CA ASN A 288 -10.30 18.12 -21.24
C ASN A 288 -10.07 19.34 -20.34
N LYS A 289 -10.01 20.54 -20.94
CA LYS A 289 -9.85 21.80 -20.20
C LYS A 289 -10.98 22.12 -19.21
N ALA A 290 -12.12 21.45 -19.33
CA ALA A 290 -13.24 21.57 -18.39
C ALA A 290 -13.21 20.50 -17.29
N GLY A 291 -12.15 19.67 -17.24
CA GLY A 291 -11.98 18.61 -16.25
C GLY A 291 -12.79 17.35 -16.54
N GLU A 292 -13.40 17.20 -17.71
CA GLU A 292 -14.22 16.01 -18.03
C GLU A 292 -13.38 14.91 -18.69
N TYR A 293 -13.63 13.66 -18.31
CA TYR A 293 -12.98 12.49 -18.91
C TYR A 293 -13.49 12.24 -20.34
N THR A 294 -12.60 12.37 -21.31
CA THR A 294 -12.95 12.38 -22.75
C THR A 294 -13.02 11.01 -23.41
N LEU A 295 -12.54 9.95 -22.75
CA LEU A 295 -12.55 8.58 -23.28
C LEU A 295 -13.57 7.67 -22.57
N THR A 296 -14.53 8.23 -21.84
CA THR A 296 -15.57 7.49 -21.11
C THR A 296 -16.30 6.46 -21.96
N ASP A 297 -16.57 6.79 -23.22
CA ASP A 297 -17.30 6.00 -24.22
C ASP A 297 -16.37 5.23 -25.18
N LYS A 298 -15.05 5.28 -24.97
CA LYS A 298 -14.04 4.70 -25.88
C LYS A 298 -13.17 3.66 -25.20
N GLN A 299 -12.84 3.85 -23.93
CA GLN A 299 -12.03 2.91 -23.16
C GLN A 299 -12.87 2.21 -22.10
N ASP A 300 -12.64 0.92 -21.93
CA ASP A 300 -13.25 0.09 -20.90
C ASP A 300 -12.84 0.59 -19.51
N TYR A 301 -13.55 0.16 -18.48
CA TYR A 301 -13.16 0.42 -17.09
C TYR A 301 -11.76 -0.17 -16.82
N PRO A 302 -10.97 0.42 -15.91
CA PRO A 302 -9.70 -0.17 -15.55
C PRO A 302 -9.91 -1.45 -14.74
N SER A 303 -8.98 -2.39 -14.89
CA SER A 303 -8.96 -3.60 -14.06
C SER A 303 -8.47 -3.27 -12.64
N ILE A 304 -8.82 -4.11 -11.67
CA ILE A 304 -8.30 -4.01 -10.29
C ILE A 304 -6.77 -4.00 -10.28
N GLY A 305 -6.13 -4.82 -11.12
CA GLY A 305 -4.67 -4.85 -11.24
C GLY A 305 -4.06 -3.55 -11.78
N GLN A 306 -4.72 -2.91 -12.76
CA GLN A 306 -4.28 -1.60 -13.26
C GLN A 306 -4.39 -0.52 -12.20
N LEU A 307 -5.50 -0.50 -11.45
CA LEU A 307 -5.68 0.43 -10.33
C LEU A 307 -4.63 0.18 -9.24
N ALA A 308 -4.44 -1.06 -8.80
CA ALA A 308 -3.44 -1.41 -7.78
C ALA A 308 -2.04 -0.92 -8.17
N ASN A 309 -1.64 -1.18 -9.42
CA ASN A 309 -0.35 -0.74 -9.94
C ASN A 309 -0.22 0.78 -9.95
N LYS A 310 -1.23 1.51 -10.44
CA LYS A 310 -1.16 2.99 -10.52
C LYS A 310 -1.27 3.68 -9.16
N ILE A 311 -2.07 3.15 -8.24
CA ILE A 311 -2.18 3.62 -6.85
C ILE A 311 -0.81 3.52 -6.15
N GLN A 312 -0.12 2.38 -6.30
CA GLN A 312 1.23 2.20 -5.75
C GLN A 312 2.27 3.09 -6.44
N GLU A 313 2.27 3.16 -7.77
CA GLU A 313 3.19 4.00 -8.56
C GLU A 313 3.10 5.47 -8.13
N MET A 314 1.87 5.97 -7.97
CA MET A 314 1.58 7.35 -7.61
C MET A 314 1.54 7.59 -6.10
N LYS A 315 1.76 6.55 -5.29
CA LYS A 315 1.82 6.58 -3.82
C LYS A 315 0.59 7.24 -3.18
N VAL A 316 -0.60 6.94 -3.71
CA VAL A 316 -1.87 7.46 -3.23
C VAL A 316 -2.46 6.46 -2.24
N ASN A 317 -2.99 6.94 -1.11
CA ASN A 317 -3.73 6.10 -0.18
C ASN A 317 -5.24 6.24 -0.46
N VAL A 318 -5.91 5.14 -0.78
CA VAL A 318 -7.33 5.16 -1.16
C VAL A 318 -8.22 4.77 0.02
N ILE A 319 -9.22 5.58 0.34
CA ILE A 319 -10.19 5.30 1.39
C ILE A 319 -11.54 5.09 0.72
N PHE A 320 -12.01 3.85 0.67
CA PHE A 320 -13.37 3.52 0.24
C PHE A 320 -14.33 3.80 1.39
N ALA A 321 -15.05 4.92 1.31
CA ALA A 321 -16.06 5.37 2.25
C ALA A 321 -17.46 5.04 1.70
N VAL A 322 -17.97 3.87 2.06
CA VAL A 322 -19.14 3.28 1.41
C VAL A 322 -20.24 2.94 2.41
N THR A 323 -21.48 2.86 1.95
CA THR A 323 -22.63 2.48 2.80
C THR A 323 -22.46 1.07 3.40
N SER A 324 -23.28 0.77 4.41
CA SER A 324 -23.16 -0.46 5.22
C SER A 324 -23.27 -1.74 4.39
N ASP A 325 -24.15 -1.75 3.40
CA ASP A 325 -24.42 -2.85 2.49
C ASP A 325 -23.26 -3.12 1.51
N GLN A 326 -22.52 -2.08 1.13
CA GLN A 326 -21.37 -2.18 0.23
C GLN A 326 -20.04 -2.49 0.94
N LEU A 327 -19.98 -2.35 2.27
CA LEU A 327 -18.73 -2.42 3.01
C LEU A 327 -17.91 -3.72 2.77
N GLU A 328 -18.56 -4.87 2.66
CA GLU A 328 -17.87 -6.16 2.55
C GLU A 328 -17.22 -6.37 1.17
N ILE A 329 -17.83 -5.86 0.09
CA ILE A 329 -17.22 -5.94 -1.25
C ILE A 329 -15.99 -5.04 -1.32
N TYR A 330 -16.05 -3.81 -0.80
CA TYR A 330 -14.91 -2.89 -0.78
C TYR A 330 -13.80 -3.32 0.19
N LYS A 331 -14.12 -3.97 1.32
CA LYS A 331 -13.10 -4.64 2.16
C LYS A 331 -12.39 -5.76 1.41
N SER A 332 -13.10 -6.50 0.58
CA SER A 332 -12.52 -7.56 -0.24
C SER A 332 -11.63 -6.98 -1.34
N LEU A 333 -12.09 -5.93 -2.03
CA LEU A 333 -11.30 -5.17 -3.00
C LEU A 333 -10.00 -4.63 -2.37
N SER A 334 -10.09 -4.06 -1.17
CA SER A 334 -8.96 -3.48 -0.46
C SER A 334 -7.85 -4.48 -0.09
N LYS A 335 -8.10 -5.79 -0.18
CA LYS A 335 -7.04 -6.81 0.00
C LYS A 335 -6.12 -6.92 -1.21
N PHE A 336 -6.57 -6.46 -2.39
CA PHE A 336 -5.82 -6.51 -3.65
C PHE A 336 -5.11 -5.19 -3.98
N ILE A 337 -5.49 -4.11 -3.29
CA ILE A 337 -4.94 -2.77 -3.52
C ILE A 337 -4.16 -2.36 -2.26
N GLU A 338 -2.84 -2.43 -2.33
CA GLU A 338 -2.00 -1.95 -1.23
C GLU A 338 -2.14 -0.43 -1.07
N GLY A 339 -2.22 0.02 0.18
CA GLY A 339 -2.46 1.44 0.47
C GLY A 339 -3.93 1.84 0.38
N SER A 340 -4.86 0.89 0.24
CA SER A 340 -6.29 1.18 0.41
C SER A 340 -6.86 0.69 1.74
N THR A 341 -7.93 1.32 2.19
CA THR A 341 -8.79 0.83 3.27
C THR A 341 -10.26 1.03 2.91
N ALA A 342 -11.14 0.24 3.54
CA ALA A 342 -12.58 0.40 3.41
C ALA A 342 -13.20 0.72 4.78
N GLY A 343 -14.09 1.70 4.81
CA GLY A 343 -14.79 2.17 5.98
C GLY A 343 -16.25 2.45 5.65
N ARG A 344 -17.11 2.20 6.64
CA ARG A 344 -18.53 2.53 6.54
C ARG A 344 -18.70 4.05 6.48
N LEU A 345 -19.49 4.56 5.56
CA LEU A 345 -20.03 5.91 5.61
C LEU A 345 -21.33 5.84 6.40
N ASP A 346 -21.42 6.61 7.48
CA ASP A 346 -22.70 6.75 8.19
C ASP A 346 -23.68 7.55 7.33
N ASP A 347 -24.99 7.38 7.53
CA ASP A 347 -26.03 8.06 6.73
C ASP A 347 -25.93 9.59 6.83
N ASP A 348 -25.22 10.13 7.83
CA ASP A 348 -24.95 11.56 7.98
C ASP A 348 -23.54 11.98 7.50
N SER A 349 -22.79 11.03 6.93
CA SER A 349 -21.38 11.15 6.55
C SER A 349 -20.46 11.66 7.68
N SER A 350 -20.89 11.63 8.95
CA SER A 350 -20.14 12.25 10.06
C SER A 350 -18.84 11.53 10.39
N ASN A 351 -18.77 10.22 10.12
CA ASN A 351 -17.65 9.37 10.51
C ASN A 351 -16.47 9.40 9.52
N ILE A 352 -16.61 10.01 8.35
CA ILE A 352 -15.56 10.11 7.34
C ILE A 352 -14.29 10.82 7.85
N VAL A 353 -14.44 11.82 8.73
CA VAL A 353 -13.29 12.49 9.37
C VAL A 353 -12.52 11.51 10.24
N SER A 354 -13.23 10.59 10.90
CA SER A 354 -12.60 9.53 11.69
C SER A 354 -11.87 8.51 10.80
N LEU A 355 -12.41 8.20 9.62
CA LEU A 355 -11.78 7.31 8.64
C LEU A 355 -10.49 7.92 8.07
N ILE A 356 -10.53 9.21 7.71
CA ILE A 356 -9.36 9.96 7.25
C ILE A 356 -8.30 9.99 8.35
N ARG A 357 -8.68 10.32 9.59
CA ARG A 357 -7.74 10.38 10.72
C ARG A 357 -7.07 9.03 10.99
N LYS A 358 -7.83 7.93 10.98
CA LYS A 358 -7.27 6.58 11.16
C LYS A 358 -6.25 6.25 10.08
N ASN A 359 -6.56 6.53 8.82
CA ASN A 359 -5.63 6.31 7.71
C ASN A 359 -4.40 7.21 7.75
N TYR A 360 -4.50 8.40 8.33
CA TYR A 360 -3.34 9.26 8.54
C TYR A 360 -2.45 8.79 9.70
N GLN A 361 -3.00 8.17 10.73
CA GLN A 361 -2.22 7.76 11.91
C GLN A 361 -1.52 6.40 11.76
N VAL A 362 -1.82 5.68 10.68
CA VAL A 362 -1.10 4.46 10.27
C VAL A 362 0.08 4.84 9.36
#